data_AF-A0A327X7Z7-F1
#
_entry.id   AF-A0A327X7Z7-F1
#
_cell.length_a   1.000
_cell.length_b   1.000
_cell.length_c   1.000
_cell.angle_alpha   90.00
_cell.angle_beta   90.00
_cell.angle_gamma   90.00
#
_symmetry.space_group_name_H-M   'P 1'
#
loop_
_entity.id
_entity.type
_entity.pdbx_description
1 polymer ?
#
loop_
_entity_poly.entity_id
_entity_poly.type
_entity_poly.pdbx_seq_one_letter_code
_entity_poly.pdbx_strand_id
1 'polypeptide(L)'
;MKNVRSLFVMLALATVFNACKQDDPPLPDNLVQFEAAEQGFESDKADTEVKLTLTRAAEANTVITVDLAPTGIAYGTQFSTAPAATNNSLTVTIPAGSSTGSFKVTKGANLFLNGTESIRFSIKSAASPVLVGEKKALTLKFSSIVSAGSQMKLEGGEGGASAVNSVFVDFSNNLQKAVARASWDLGFYNGTDFRVIINGTTGATAQELTKTDLSQVTPADTAGLRNVLILSQGTGSFENVDDVDGDLTKTVIKAISATDAENKVYIINPGTSGAASRPWYKVRIIRKGTGYTLQYAQIAETTFKTLDISKDANLNFSYVSFEKGLTEVEPAKANWDIEWTLATYKATLSATASVPYTYADYVFINHLAGVEAAEVLTSTVAYDAYAESNVATTPFKKDRNLIGSNWRTSAGPNGVPAGVRTDRFYVIKDAAGNVYKLKFLNYTASDGGLRGYPNIEYKLVKKA
;
A
#
# COMPACT_ATOMS: atom_id res chain seq x y z
N MET A 1 35.06 -80.17 29.44
CA MET A 1 34.27 -81.27 28.87
C MET A 1 32.81 -80.85 28.79
N LYS A 2 32.23 -80.97 27.59
CA LYS A 2 30.82 -80.84 27.20
C LYS A 2 30.12 -79.49 27.44
N ASN A 3 30.34 -78.61 26.45
CA ASN A 3 29.40 -77.60 25.99
C ASN A 3 28.15 -78.29 25.42
N VAL A 4 26.95 -77.87 25.82
CA VAL A 4 25.71 -78.15 25.07
C VAL A 4 24.98 -76.83 24.87
N ARG A 5 24.83 -76.52 23.58
CA ARG A 5 24.08 -75.43 22.99
C ARG A 5 22.59 -75.64 23.26
N SER A 6 21.85 -74.59 23.57
CA SER A 6 20.44 -74.52 23.17
C SER A 6 20.09 -73.14 22.64
N LEU A 7 19.47 -73.19 21.48
CA LEU A 7 19.29 -72.18 20.46
C LEU A 7 18.00 -71.41 20.78
N PHE A 8 18.09 -70.14 21.19
CA PHE A 8 16.91 -69.26 21.26
C PHE A 8 16.82 -68.49 19.95
N VAL A 9 15.92 -68.94 19.07
CA VAL A 9 15.57 -68.27 17.83
C VAL A 9 14.65 -67.09 18.17
N MET A 10 15.19 -65.88 18.19
CA MET A 10 14.40 -64.64 18.15
C MET A 10 13.93 -64.43 16.71
N LEU A 11 12.68 -64.79 16.43
CA LEU A 11 12.02 -64.45 15.18
C LEU A 11 11.59 -62.98 15.26
N ALA A 12 12.41 -62.07 14.71
CA ALA A 12 12.06 -60.67 14.54
C ALA A 12 10.96 -60.57 13.46
N LEU A 13 9.72 -60.40 13.89
CA LEU A 13 8.59 -60.11 13.02
C LEU A 13 8.72 -58.66 12.54
N ALA A 14 9.31 -58.46 11.36
CA ALA A 14 9.28 -57.18 10.67
C ALA A 14 7.86 -56.94 10.13
N THR A 15 7.00 -56.33 10.94
CA THR A 15 5.72 -55.80 10.49
C THR A 15 6.00 -54.57 9.62
N VAL A 16 6.02 -54.79 8.31
CA VAL A 16 5.92 -53.71 7.33
C VAL A 16 4.52 -53.11 7.48
N PHE A 17 4.41 -52.02 8.24
CA PHE A 17 3.25 -51.15 8.15
C PHE A 17 3.27 -50.53 6.75
N ASN A 18 2.49 -51.10 5.84
CA ASN A 18 2.00 -50.37 4.68
C ASN A 18 1.10 -49.27 5.22
N ALA A 19 1.69 -48.13 5.55
CA ALA A 19 0.94 -46.90 5.76
C ALA A 19 0.23 -46.60 4.44
N CYS A 20 -1.08 -46.84 4.41
CA CYS A 20 -1.94 -46.28 3.38
C CYS A 20 -1.67 -44.76 3.38
N LYS A 21 -1.09 -44.23 2.30
CA LYS A 21 -1.18 -42.81 2.02
C LYS A 21 -2.67 -42.52 1.93
N GLN A 22 -3.23 -41.90 2.96
CA GLN A 22 -4.47 -41.16 2.77
C GLN A 22 -4.11 -40.08 1.75
N ASP A 23 -4.60 -40.24 0.52
CA ASP A 23 -4.48 -39.19 -0.48
C ASP A 23 -5.13 -37.94 0.12
N ASP A 24 -4.34 -36.88 0.23
CA ASP A 24 -4.84 -35.61 0.71
C ASP A 24 -6.05 -35.20 -0.16
N PRO A 25 -7.13 -34.66 0.45
CA PRO A 25 -8.30 -34.26 -0.32
C PRO A 25 -7.88 -33.30 -1.44
N PRO A 26 -8.46 -33.44 -2.64
CA PRO A 26 -8.09 -32.61 -3.78
C PRO A 26 -8.28 -31.13 -3.43
N LEU A 27 -7.28 -30.32 -3.79
CA LEU A 27 -7.35 -28.88 -3.59
C LEU A 27 -8.52 -28.29 -4.39
N PRO A 28 -9.19 -27.23 -3.89
CA PRO A 28 -10.22 -26.52 -4.65
C PRO A 28 -9.72 -26.06 -6.02
N ASP A 29 -10.66 -25.84 -6.95
CA ASP A 29 -10.34 -25.33 -8.28
C ASP A 29 -9.58 -24.00 -8.19
N ASN A 30 -8.53 -23.87 -9.01
CA ASN A 30 -7.82 -22.61 -9.18
C ASN A 30 -8.47 -21.82 -10.31
N LEU A 31 -9.14 -20.72 -9.99
CA LEU A 31 -9.90 -19.93 -10.96
C LEU A 31 -9.16 -18.64 -11.30
N VAL A 32 -8.99 -18.35 -12.58
CA VAL A 32 -8.51 -17.04 -13.07
C VAL A 32 -9.66 -16.10 -13.36
N GLN A 33 -9.52 -14.84 -12.95
CA GLN A 33 -10.54 -13.80 -13.17
C GLN A 33 -9.94 -12.39 -13.14
N PHE A 34 -10.66 -11.41 -13.68
CA PHE A 34 -10.31 -10.00 -13.48
C PHE A 34 -10.64 -9.55 -12.05
N GLU A 35 -9.94 -8.52 -11.56
CA GLU A 35 -10.21 -7.92 -10.24
C GLU A 35 -11.55 -7.18 -10.18
N ALA A 36 -11.94 -6.54 -11.27
CA ALA A 36 -13.18 -5.78 -11.39
C ALA A 36 -13.86 -6.04 -12.75
N ALA A 37 -15.14 -5.69 -12.86
CA ALA A 37 -15.87 -5.77 -14.13
C ALA A 37 -15.70 -4.49 -14.98
N GLU A 38 -15.35 -3.38 -14.33
CA GLU A 38 -15.00 -2.12 -14.97
C GLU A 38 -13.79 -1.48 -14.29
N GLN A 39 -12.99 -0.73 -15.03
CA GLN A 39 -11.83 0.03 -14.54
C GLN A 39 -11.74 1.37 -15.27
N GLY A 40 -11.43 2.43 -14.53
CA GLY A 40 -11.14 3.74 -15.09
C GLY A 40 -9.71 3.84 -15.62
N PHE A 41 -9.53 4.59 -16.71
CA PHE A 41 -8.21 4.95 -17.25
C PHE A 41 -8.15 6.47 -17.45
N GLU A 42 -7.76 7.12 -16.37
CA GLU A 42 -7.80 8.57 -16.21
C GLU A 42 -7.00 9.31 -17.28
N SER A 43 -7.50 10.48 -17.70
CA SER A 43 -6.97 11.22 -18.86
C SER A 43 -5.52 11.66 -18.71
N ASP A 44 -5.06 11.94 -17.48
CA ASP A 44 -3.71 12.38 -17.13
C ASP A 44 -2.69 11.23 -17.06
N LYS A 45 -3.14 9.98 -17.13
CA LYS A 45 -2.25 8.80 -17.14
C LYS A 45 -1.94 8.35 -18.56
N ALA A 46 -0.65 8.13 -18.83
CA ALA A 46 -0.17 7.59 -20.11
C ALA A 46 -0.41 6.09 -20.23
N ASP A 47 -0.39 5.36 -19.11
CA ASP A 47 -0.65 3.93 -19.06
C ASP A 47 -1.39 3.50 -17.79
N THR A 48 -1.96 2.30 -17.85
CA THR A 48 -2.63 1.64 -16.73
C THR A 48 -2.41 0.14 -16.81
N GLU A 49 -2.52 -0.54 -15.68
CA GLU A 49 -2.34 -1.98 -15.58
C GLU A 49 -3.70 -2.66 -15.42
N VAL A 50 -3.95 -3.73 -16.18
CA VAL A 50 -5.11 -4.60 -16.01
C VAL A 50 -4.65 -5.88 -15.33
N LYS A 51 -5.27 -6.20 -14.19
CA LYS A 51 -4.88 -7.32 -13.33
C LYS A 51 -5.81 -8.52 -13.44
N LEU A 52 -5.19 -9.69 -13.38
CA LEU A 52 -5.79 -11.00 -13.26
C LEU A 52 -5.40 -11.60 -11.91
N THR A 53 -6.36 -12.24 -11.25
CA THR A 53 -6.17 -12.92 -9.97
C THR A 53 -6.51 -14.39 -10.10
N LEU A 54 -5.80 -15.21 -9.32
CA LEU A 54 -6.06 -16.62 -9.09
C LEU A 54 -6.61 -16.83 -7.68
N THR A 55 -7.55 -17.76 -7.52
CA THR A 55 -8.08 -18.13 -6.19
C THR A 55 -7.03 -18.79 -5.30
N ARG A 56 -5.97 -19.37 -5.89
CA ARG A 56 -4.78 -19.84 -5.18
C ARG A 56 -3.52 -19.63 -6.02
N ALA A 57 -2.35 -19.65 -5.38
CA ALA A 57 -1.08 -19.54 -6.08
C ALA A 57 -0.96 -20.59 -7.20
N ALA A 58 -0.42 -20.19 -8.35
CA ALA A 58 -0.17 -21.07 -9.47
C ALA A 58 0.91 -22.10 -9.10
N GLU A 59 0.69 -23.38 -9.41
CA GLU A 59 1.68 -24.44 -9.14
C GLU A 59 2.81 -24.45 -10.17
N ALA A 60 2.55 -23.89 -11.36
CA ALA A 60 3.50 -23.72 -12.45
C ALA A 60 3.18 -22.42 -13.20
N ASN A 61 4.09 -21.97 -14.07
CA ASN A 61 3.84 -20.83 -14.94
C ASN A 61 2.56 -21.09 -15.77
N THR A 62 1.54 -20.28 -15.54
CA THR A 62 0.21 -20.46 -16.14
C THR A 62 -0.01 -19.39 -17.19
N VAL A 63 -0.26 -19.79 -18.44
CA VAL A 63 -0.55 -18.86 -19.54
C VAL A 63 -2.05 -18.63 -19.64
N ILE A 64 -2.44 -17.37 -19.69
CA ILE A 64 -3.81 -16.89 -19.85
C ILE A 64 -3.92 -16.17 -21.19
N THR A 65 -4.91 -16.52 -22.00
CA THR A 65 -5.19 -15.82 -23.26
C THR A 65 -6.33 -14.84 -23.04
N VAL A 66 -6.12 -13.58 -23.40
CA VAL A 66 -7.08 -12.48 -23.22
C VAL A 66 -7.38 -11.85 -24.57
N ASP A 67 -8.64 -11.90 -24.97
CA ASP A 67 -9.13 -11.19 -26.16
C ASP A 67 -9.49 -9.74 -25.79
N LEU A 68 -9.29 -8.81 -26.74
CA LEU A 68 -9.63 -7.38 -26.59
C LEU A 68 -10.57 -6.92 -27.69
N ALA A 69 -11.62 -6.18 -27.30
CA ALA A 69 -12.60 -5.58 -28.20
C ALA A 69 -12.67 -4.06 -27.93
N PRO A 70 -11.89 -3.25 -28.66
CA PRO A 70 -11.90 -1.80 -28.48
C PRO A 70 -13.13 -1.15 -29.13
N THR A 71 -13.63 -0.07 -28.52
CA THR A 71 -14.76 0.74 -29.00
C THR A 71 -14.35 2.21 -28.98
N GLY A 72 -14.45 2.89 -30.13
CA GLY A 72 -14.05 4.30 -30.27
C GLY A 72 -12.55 4.56 -30.21
N ILE A 73 -11.72 3.51 -30.12
CA ILE A 73 -10.26 3.62 -30.03
C ILE A 73 -9.57 2.48 -30.82
N ALA A 74 -8.41 2.74 -31.41
CA ALA A 74 -7.71 1.81 -32.30
C ALA A 74 -6.37 1.29 -31.73
N TYR A 75 -6.18 -0.04 -31.78
CA TYR A 75 -4.92 -0.68 -31.38
C TYR A 75 -3.77 -0.30 -32.32
N GLY A 76 -2.56 -0.17 -31.78
CA GLY A 76 -1.32 0.12 -32.51
C GLY A 76 -1.12 1.60 -32.87
N THR A 77 -2.20 2.41 -32.85
CA THR A 77 -2.15 3.85 -33.15
C THR A 77 -2.56 4.69 -31.95
N GLN A 78 -3.74 4.43 -31.38
CA GLN A 78 -4.31 5.18 -30.28
C GLN A 78 -4.08 4.52 -28.92
N PHE A 79 -3.83 3.20 -28.90
CA PHE A 79 -3.34 2.51 -27.70
C PHE A 79 -2.52 1.28 -28.08
N SER A 80 -1.74 0.77 -27.14
CA SER A 80 -1.02 -0.50 -27.23
C SER A 80 -1.12 -1.27 -25.93
N THR A 81 -0.67 -2.53 -25.95
CA THR A 81 -0.56 -3.37 -24.75
C THR A 81 0.84 -3.90 -24.59
N ALA A 82 1.22 -4.22 -23.35
CA ALA A 82 2.41 -5.01 -23.05
C ALA A 82 2.01 -6.20 -22.15
N PRO A 83 2.12 -7.46 -22.61
CA PRO A 83 2.59 -7.88 -23.94
C PRO A 83 1.74 -7.38 -25.11
N ALA A 84 2.37 -7.24 -26.28
CA ALA A 84 1.69 -6.77 -27.48
C ALA A 84 0.64 -7.79 -27.93
N ALA A 85 -0.57 -7.29 -28.24
CA ALA A 85 -1.63 -8.10 -28.78
C ALA A 85 -1.40 -8.36 -30.26
N THR A 86 -1.74 -9.57 -30.70
CA THR A 86 -1.79 -9.97 -32.10
C THR A 86 -3.18 -10.52 -32.38
N ASN A 87 -3.80 -10.11 -33.48
CA ASN A 87 -5.16 -10.53 -33.85
C ASN A 87 -6.19 -10.33 -32.72
N ASN A 88 -6.17 -9.16 -32.07
CA ASN A 88 -7.04 -8.81 -30.95
C ASN A 88 -6.95 -9.77 -29.75
N SER A 89 -5.80 -10.41 -29.55
CA SER A 89 -5.53 -11.31 -28.43
C SER A 89 -4.12 -11.09 -27.86
N LEU A 90 -3.95 -11.19 -26.56
CA LEU A 90 -2.66 -11.16 -25.88
C LEU A 90 -2.54 -12.31 -24.87
N THR A 91 -1.31 -12.65 -24.52
CA THR A 91 -1.01 -13.68 -23.51
C THR A 91 -0.46 -13.04 -22.24
N VAL A 92 -0.99 -13.43 -21.08
CA VAL A 92 -0.46 -13.08 -19.76
C VAL A 92 0.08 -14.33 -19.10
N THR A 93 1.29 -14.28 -18.56
CA THR A 93 1.84 -15.40 -17.78
C THR A 93 1.74 -15.08 -16.30
N ILE A 94 1.08 -15.94 -15.53
CA ILE A 94 1.10 -15.92 -14.07
C ILE A 94 2.22 -16.87 -13.62
N PRO A 95 3.30 -16.36 -12.98
CA PRO A 95 4.42 -17.20 -12.56
C PRO A 95 4.03 -18.25 -11.51
N ALA A 96 4.74 -19.38 -11.50
CA ALA A 96 4.64 -20.34 -10.41
C ALA A 96 4.87 -19.65 -9.04
N GLY A 97 4.05 -19.99 -8.05
CA GLY A 97 4.03 -19.37 -6.73
C GLY A 97 3.24 -18.06 -6.66
N SER A 98 2.91 -17.41 -7.78
CA SER A 98 2.10 -16.19 -7.79
C SER A 98 0.60 -16.49 -7.84
N SER A 99 -0.20 -15.60 -7.27
CA SER A 99 -1.67 -15.59 -7.42
C SER A 99 -2.16 -14.46 -8.32
N THR A 100 -1.26 -13.71 -8.94
CA THR A 100 -1.58 -12.53 -9.73
C THR A 100 -0.75 -12.48 -11.01
N GLY A 101 -1.33 -11.91 -12.06
CA GLY A 101 -0.64 -11.50 -13.27
C GLY A 101 -1.30 -10.26 -13.85
N SER A 102 -0.61 -9.61 -14.78
CA SER A 102 -1.08 -8.35 -15.33
C SER A 102 -0.58 -8.10 -16.74
N PHE A 103 -1.21 -7.15 -17.41
CA PHE A 103 -0.71 -6.57 -18.64
C PHE A 103 -0.94 -5.06 -18.62
N LYS A 104 -0.07 -4.33 -19.29
CA LYS A 104 -0.15 -2.87 -19.39
C LYS A 104 -0.96 -2.47 -20.62
N VAL A 105 -1.75 -1.40 -20.49
CA VAL A 105 -2.40 -0.69 -21.59
C VAL A 105 -1.80 0.72 -21.63
N THR A 106 -1.30 1.15 -22.79
CA THR A 106 -0.64 2.45 -22.96
C THR A 106 -1.39 3.26 -24.02
N LYS A 107 -1.68 4.54 -23.75
CA LYS A 107 -2.26 5.47 -24.72
C LYS A 107 -1.22 5.88 -25.77
N GLY A 108 -1.68 6.12 -26.99
CA GLY A 108 -0.92 6.86 -27.98
C GLY A 108 -0.68 8.31 -27.51
N ALA A 109 0.46 8.88 -27.90
CA ALA A 109 0.74 10.28 -27.61
C ALA A 109 -0.28 11.20 -28.28
N ASN A 110 -0.60 12.33 -27.63
CA ASN A 110 -1.50 13.37 -28.15
C ASN A 110 -2.90 12.86 -28.54
N LEU A 111 -3.39 11.83 -27.84
CA LEU A 111 -4.71 11.26 -28.10
C LEU A 111 -5.82 12.23 -27.65
N PHE A 112 -6.74 12.53 -28.56
CA PHE A 112 -7.99 13.21 -28.23
C PHE A 112 -9.08 12.17 -27.97
N LEU A 113 -9.69 12.23 -26.79
CA LEU A 113 -10.71 11.29 -26.32
C LEU A 113 -12.01 12.04 -26.07
N ASN A 114 -13.14 11.45 -26.44
CA ASN A 114 -14.48 12.02 -26.24
C ASN A 114 -15.13 11.52 -24.95
N GLY A 115 -14.45 10.64 -24.20
CA GLY A 115 -14.91 10.09 -22.92
C GLY A 115 -15.82 8.86 -23.06
N THR A 116 -16.05 8.39 -24.29
CA THR A 116 -16.84 7.17 -24.58
C THR A 116 -15.96 5.99 -24.97
N GLU A 117 -14.67 6.22 -25.18
CA GLU A 117 -13.73 5.20 -25.62
C GLU A 117 -13.52 4.13 -24.54
N SER A 118 -13.53 2.87 -24.96
CA SER A 118 -13.35 1.74 -24.04
C SER A 118 -12.72 0.53 -24.72
N ILE A 119 -12.15 -0.37 -23.92
CA ILE A 119 -11.71 -1.69 -24.36
C ILE A 119 -12.36 -2.73 -23.46
N ARG A 120 -13.08 -3.68 -24.05
CA ARG A 120 -13.54 -4.87 -23.33
C ARG A 120 -12.49 -5.97 -23.46
N PHE A 121 -11.89 -6.36 -22.34
CA PHE A 121 -11.03 -7.54 -22.23
C PHE A 121 -11.85 -8.74 -21.80
N SER A 122 -11.59 -9.92 -22.38
CA SER A 122 -12.25 -11.18 -22.01
C SER A 122 -11.23 -12.31 -21.90
N ILE A 123 -11.27 -13.07 -20.81
CA ILE A 123 -10.44 -14.27 -20.64
C ILE A 123 -10.98 -15.34 -21.60
N LYS A 124 -10.20 -15.64 -22.64
CA LYS A 124 -10.54 -16.66 -23.64
C LYS A 124 -10.25 -18.06 -23.13
N SER A 125 -9.09 -18.24 -22.51
CA SER A 125 -8.64 -19.53 -21.98
C SER A 125 -7.57 -19.35 -20.91
N ALA A 126 -7.42 -20.37 -20.08
CA ALA A 126 -6.35 -20.53 -19.12
C ALA A 126 -5.68 -21.89 -19.34
N ALA A 127 -4.35 -21.95 -19.18
CA ALA A 127 -3.63 -23.21 -19.21
C ALA A 127 -4.04 -24.10 -18.02
N SER A 128 -4.33 -25.38 -18.30
CA SER A 128 -4.65 -26.39 -17.29
C SER A 128 -3.53 -26.49 -16.24
N PRO A 129 -3.85 -26.67 -14.94
CA PRO A 129 -5.17 -26.97 -14.37
C PRO A 129 -6.03 -25.74 -13.99
N VAL A 130 -5.59 -24.52 -14.32
CA VAL A 130 -6.36 -23.30 -14.00
C VAL A 130 -7.61 -23.22 -14.89
N LEU A 131 -8.75 -22.91 -14.28
CA LEU A 131 -10.03 -22.73 -14.95
C LEU A 131 -10.41 -21.25 -15.02
N VAL A 132 -11.28 -20.88 -15.97
CA VAL A 132 -11.80 -19.50 -16.06
C VAL A 132 -12.92 -19.32 -15.04
N GLY A 133 -12.78 -18.32 -14.17
CA GLY A 133 -13.77 -17.95 -13.16
C GLY A 133 -14.93 -17.12 -13.70
N GLU A 134 -15.81 -16.67 -12.79
CA GLU A 134 -17.04 -15.97 -13.15
C GLU A 134 -16.78 -14.57 -13.73
N LYS A 135 -15.82 -13.83 -13.17
CA LYS A 135 -15.44 -12.48 -13.62
C LYS A 135 -14.49 -12.56 -14.83
N LYS A 136 -14.99 -13.14 -15.92
CA LYS A 136 -14.25 -13.43 -17.16
C LYS A 136 -14.08 -12.23 -18.10
N ALA A 137 -14.64 -11.07 -17.79
CA ALA A 137 -14.53 -9.86 -18.61
C ALA A 137 -14.36 -8.59 -17.77
N LEU A 138 -13.58 -7.64 -18.32
CA LEU A 138 -13.36 -6.29 -17.78
C LEU A 138 -13.61 -5.27 -18.90
N THR A 139 -14.30 -4.17 -18.58
CA THR A 139 -14.37 -3.00 -19.46
C THR A 139 -13.47 -1.89 -18.93
N LEU A 140 -12.39 -1.59 -19.65
CA LEU A 140 -11.51 -0.45 -19.37
C LEU A 140 -12.06 0.79 -20.09
N LYS A 141 -12.43 1.83 -19.34
CA LYS A 141 -12.94 3.10 -19.91
C LYS A 141 -11.83 4.14 -19.93
N PHE A 142 -11.64 4.86 -21.04
CA PHE A 142 -10.61 5.90 -21.20
C PHE A 142 -11.04 7.24 -20.57
N SER A 143 -11.68 7.15 -19.42
CA SER A 143 -12.13 8.23 -18.57
C SER A 143 -12.06 7.77 -17.12
N SER A 144 -12.21 8.69 -16.17
CA SER A 144 -12.58 8.28 -14.82
C SER A 144 -13.98 7.65 -14.84
N ILE A 145 -14.25 6.79 -13.85
CA ILE A 145 -15.56 6.19 -13.62
C ILE A 145 -16.03 6.52 -12.21
N VAL A 146 -17.30 6.24 -11.92
CA VAL A 146 -17.79 6.11 -10.55
C VAL A 146 -18.19 4.66 -10.38
N SER A 147 -17.28 3.86 -9.86
CA SER A 147 -17.47 2.43 -9.66
C SER A 147 -18.69 2.18 -8.78
N ALA A 148 -19.48 1.16 -9.12
CA ALA A 148 -20.53 0.65 -8.26
C ALA A 148 -19.98 -0.14 -7.05
N GLY A 149 -18.69 -0.52 -7.07
CA GLY A 149 -18.04 -1.35 -6.07
C GLY A 149 -17.37 -2.60 -6.63
N SER A 150 -16.45 -3.17 -5.86
CA SER A 150 -15.83 -4.46 -6.12
C SER A 150 -15.29 -5.08 -4.83
N GLN A 151 -14.81 -6.31 -4.93
CA GLN A 151 -13.83 -6.86 -4.01
C GLN A 151 -12.42 -6.60 -4.57
N MET A 152 -11.47 -6.32 -3.68
CA MET A 152 -10.09 -6.03 -4.05
C MET A 152 -9.14 -6.68 -3.03
N LYS A 153 -8.09 -7.32 -3.54
CA LYS A 153 -6.95 -7.80 -2.75
C LYS A 153 -5.88 -6.71 -2.75
N LEU A 154 -5.49 -6.20 -1.60
CA LEU A 154 -4.49 -5.13 -1.50
C LEU A 154 -3.08 -5.70 -1.71
N GLU A 155 -2.27 -5.06 -2.54
CA GLU A 155 -0.97 -5.58 -2.98
C GLU A 155 0.20 -5.11 -2.10
N GLY A 156 0.18 -5.50 -0.83
CA GLY A 156 1.19 -5.12 0.17
C GLY A 156 2.55 -5.78 0.02
N GLY A 157 2.68 -6.79 -0.85
CA GLY A 157 3.93 -7.48 -1.19
C GLY A 157 4.32 -8.59 -0.22
N GLU A 158 5.33 -9.38 -0.61
CA GLU A 158 5.85 -10.54 0.13
C GLU A 158 6.66 -10.12 1.37
N GLY A 159 5.98 -9.62 2.40
CA GLY A 159 6.59 -9.31 3.69
C GLY A 159 5.68 -9.51 4.90
N GLY A 160 4.45 -10.00 4.67
CA GLY A 160 3.48 -10.21 5.74
C GLY A 160 3.26 -8.94 6.54
N ALA A 161 3.59 -9.00 7.84
CA ALA A 161 3.47 -7.88 8.77
C ALA A 161 4.31 -6.65 8.37
N SER A 162 5.38 -6.84 7.60
CA SER A 162 6.25 -5.73 7.18
C SER A 162 5.62 -4.83 6.12
N ALA A 163 4.53 -5.27 5.47
CA ALA A 163 3.83 -4.57 4.40
C ALA A 163 4.81 -3.90 3.44
N VAL A 164 5.55 -4.66 2.62
CA VAL A 164 6.65 -4.13 1.78
C VAL A 164 6.24 -2.88 1.00
N ASN A 165 4.97 -2.83 0.58
CA ASN A 165 4.35 -1.69 -0.08
C ASN A 165 3.33 -0.95 0.81
N SER A 166 3.26 0.36 0.64
CA SER A 166 2.04 1.15 0.88
C SER A 166 1.10 0.94 -0.31
N VAL A 167 -0.18 0.71 -0.04
CA VAL A 167 -1.21 0.48 -1.06
C VAL A 167 -2.23 1.61 -0.99
N PHE A 168 -2.22 2.47 -2.00
CA PHE A 168 -3.19 3.54 -2.18
C PHE A 168 -4.37 3.00 -2.99
N VAL A 169 -5.60 3.22 -2.53
CA VAL A 169 -6.82 2.71 -3.18
C VAL A 169 -7.71 3.88 -3.59
N ASP A 170 -8.19 3.85 -4.82
CA ASP A 170 -9.22 4.72 -5.38
C ASP A 170 -10.47 3.89 -5.64
N PHE A 171 -11.50 4.10 -4.82
CA PHE A 171 -12.76 3.37 -4.95
C PHE A 171 -13.53 3.80 -6.19
N SER A 172 -13.45 5.08 -6.55
CA SER A 172 -14.18 5.63 -7.69
C SER A 172 -13.75 4.98 -8.99
N ASN A 173 -12.45 4.71 -9.17
CA ASN A 173 -11.91 4.15 -10.41
C ASN A 173 -11.68 2.63 -10.41
N ASN A 174 -11.97 1.92 -9.32
CA ASN A 174 -11.54 0.52 -9.09
C ASN A 174 -10.02 0.34 -9.24
N LEU A 175 -9.23 1.26 -8.68
CA LEU A 175 -7.78 1.23 -8.83
C LEU A 175 -7.08 1.11 -7.48
N GLN A 176 -5.90 0.50 -7.51
CA GLN A 176 -4.92 0.59 -6.44
C GLN A 176 -3.52 0.83 -7.01
N LYS A 177 -2.68 1.54 -6.26
CA LYS A 177 -1.25 1.70 -6.55
C LYS A 177 -0.46 1.20 -5.34
N ALA A 178 0.34 0.16 -5.56
CA ALA A 178 1.31 -0.32 -4.58
C ALA A 178 2.66 0.36 -4.80
N VAL A 179 3.24 0.92 -3.73
CA VAL A 179 4.57 1.56 -3.76
C VAL A 179 5.42 1.05 -2.62
N ALA A 180 6.65 0.65 -2.91
CA ALA A 180 7.60 0.21 -1.90
C ALA A 180 7.78 1.30 -0.82
N ARG A 181 7.52 0.96 0.44
CA ARG A 181 7.53 1.92 1.56
C ARG A 181 8.88 2.61 1.73
N ALA A 182 9.96 1.87 1.50
CA ALA A 182 11.33 2.36 1.60
C ALA A 182 11.82 3.14 0.35
N SER A 183 10.95 3.43 -0.62
CA SER A 183 11.33 4.12 -1.86
C SER A 183 11.56 5.63 -1.70
N TRP A 184 11.15 6.22 -0.58
CA TRP A 184 11.24 7.66 -0.31
C TRP A 184 11.74 7.93 1.12
N ASP A 185 12.23 9.14 1.34
CA ASP A 185 12.82 9.58 2.62
C ASP A 185 12.14 10.85 3.14
N LEU A 186 11.83 11.80 2.24
CA LEU A 186 11.19 13.07 2.54
C LEU A 186 9.99 13.32 1.62
N GLY A 187 8.91 13.88 2.15
CA GLY A 187 7.76 14.38 1.39
C GLY A 187 7.64 15.90 1.54
N PHE A 188 7.72 16.63 0.43
CA PHE A 188 7.64 18.10 0.41
C PHE A 188 6.21 18.54 0.11
N TYR A 189 5.58 19.25 1.05
CA TYR A 189 4.16 19.59 0.95
C TYR A 189 3.88 20.56 -0.20
N ASN A 190 2.86 20.24 -0.99
CA ASN A 190 2.47 21.00 -2.18
C ASN A 190 1.38 22.04 -1.94
N GLY A 191 0.79 22.11 -0.74
CA GLY A 191 -0.12 23.19 -0.37
C GLY A 191 0.58 24.53 -0.21
N THR A 192 -0.09 25.52 0.40
CA THR A 192 0.45 26.88 0.53
C THR A 192 1.64 26.97 1.48
N ASP A 193 1.64 26.17 2.54
CA ASP A 193 2.69 26.17 3.56
C ASP A 193 3.97 25.48 3.11
N PHE A 194 5.08 25.76 3.78
CA PHE A 194 6.37 25.12 3.54
C PHE A 194 6.67 24.09 4.63
N ARG A 195 6.13 22.89 4.45
CA ARG A 195 6.20 21.77 5.40
C ARG A 195 6.83 20.55 4.73
N VAL A 196 7.56 19.76 5.51
CA VAL A 196 8.25 18.56 5.03
C VAL A 196 8.00 17.44 6.03
N ILE A 197 7.59 16.29 5.53
CA ILE A 197 7.43 15.06 6.31
C ILE A 197 8.63 14.14 6.10
N ILE A 198 8.96 13.35 7.12
CA ILE A 198 9.88 12.22 7.03
C ILE A 198 9.11 10.92 6.80
N ASN A 199 9.80 9.87 6.36
CA ASN A 199 9.16 8.58 6.12
C ASN A 199 8.75 7.84 7.41
N GLY A 200 7.57 8.21 7.92
CA GLY A 200 6.96 7.55 9.07
C GLY A 200 6.59 6.08 8.82
N THR A 201 6.60 5.60 7.57
CA THR A 201 6.35 4.19 7.30
C THR A 201 7.56 3.33 7.68
N THR A 202 8.79 3.76 7.39
CA THR A 202 10.00 3.02 7.77
C THR A 202 10.42 3.23 9.22
N GLY A 203 9.65 4.01 9.99
CA GLY A 203 9.99 4.42 11.34
C GLY A 203 11.16 5.41 11.35
N ALA A 204 11.24 6.28 10.34
CA ALA A 204 12.26 7.33 10.29
C ALA A 204 12.13 8.27 11.49
N THR A 205 13.27 8.83 11.89
CA THR A 205 13.35 9.84 12.95
C THR A 205 14.30 10.96 12.54
N ALA A 206 14.14 12.14 13.16
CA ALA A 206 15.02 13.28 12.92
C ALA A 206 15.34 14.07 14.19
N GLN A 207 16.47 14.77 14.16
CA GLN A 207 16.91 15.69 15.21
C GLN A 207 17.37 17.01 14.58
N GLU A 208 16.81 18.12 15.07
CA GLU A 208 17.27 19.47 14.74
C GLU A 208 18.64 19.74 15.38
N LEU A 209 19.55 20.35 14.62
CA LEU A 209 20.81 20.90 15.12
C LEU A 209 20.71 22.41 15.27
N THR A 210 21.61 23.00 16.05
CA THR A 210 21.74 24.46 16.16
C THR A 210 22.33 25.11 14.90
N LYS A 211 22.99 24.30 14.06
CA LYS A 211 23.67 24.70 12.82
C LYS A 211 22.69 24.99 11.68
N THR A 212 23.07 25.93 10.83
CA THR A 212 22.33 26.34 9.61
C THR A 212 23.18 26.20 8.35
N ASP A 213 24.40 25.70 8.47
CA ASP A 213 25.29 25.39 7.35
C ASP A 213 25.63 23.89 7.40
N LEU A 214 25.28 23.19 6.33
CA LEU A 214 25.46 21.76 6.19
C LEU A 214 26.95 21.34 6.14
N SER A 215 27.83 22.24 5.67
CA SER A 215 29.27 22.01 5.58
C SER A 215 29.94 21.95 6.97
N GLN A 216 29.32 22.58 7.97
CA GLN A 216 29.83 22.61 9.35
C GLN A 216 29.46 21.35 10.14
N VAL A 217 28.65 20.44 9.58
CA VAL A 217 28.16 19.25 10.28
C VAL A 217 29.12 18.09 10.05
N THR A 218 29.55 17.48 11.16
CA THR A 218 30.57 16.45 11.24
C THR A 218 30.04 15.22 12.00
N PRO A 219 30.74 14.08 11.97
CA PRO A 219 30.36 12.92 12.79
C PRO A 219 30.22 13.22 14.28
N ALA A 220 30.96 14.20 14.82
CA ALA A 220 30.86 14.58 16.23
C ALA A 220 29.47 15.13 16.61
N ASP A 221 28.74 15.73 15.66
CA ASP A 221 27.37 16.23 15.86
C ASP A 221 26.34 15.10 16.04
N THR A 222 26.74 13.85 15.78
CA THR A 222 25.88 12.66 15.97
C THR A 222 26.19 11.89 17.26
N ALA A 223 27.15 12.37 18.05
CA ALA A 223 27.49 11.76 19.34
C ALA A 223 26.27 11.74 20.27
N GLY A 224 25.93 10.56 20.81
CA GLY A 224 24.76 10.38 21.67
C GLY A 224 23.41 10.27 20.95
N LEU A 225 23.32 10.65 19.67
CA LEU A 225 22.04 10.59 18.93
C LEU A 225 21.60 9.16 18.61
N ARG A 226 22.50 8.17 18.66
CA ARG A 226 22.16 6.75 18.41
C ARG A 226 21.00 6.26 19.26
N ASN A 227 20.92 6.63 20.53
CA ASN A 227 19.83 6.19 21.40
C ASN A 227 18.58 7.10 21.33
N VAL A 228 18.71 8.28 20.72
CA VAL A 228 17.64 9.27 20.57
C VAL A 228 16.83 8.99 19.29
N LEU A 229 17.54 8.69 18.19
CA LEU A 229 16.96 8.51 16.87
C LEU A 229 16.59 7.05 16.55
N ILE A 230 16.39 6.21 17.57
CA ILE A 230 15.88 4.86 17.39
C ILE A 230 14.39 4.85 17.70
N LEU A 231 13.63 4.23 16.79
CA LEU A 231 12.24 3.86 17.00
C LEU A 231 12.15 2.33 17.02
N SER A 232 11.82 1.75 18.17
CA SER A 232 11.69 0.31 18.35
C SER A 232 10.63 -0.03 19.41
N GLN A 233 10.44 -1.30 19.71
CA GLN A 233 9.47 -1.72 20.72
C GLN A 233 9.83 -1.13 22.09
N GLY A 234 9.01 -0.20 22.59
CA GLY A 234 9.20 0.47 23.88
C GLY A 234 10.23 1.60 23.88
N THR A 235 10.82 1.95 22.74
CA THR A 235 11.81 3.04 22.62
C THR A 235 11.42 4.02 21.53
N GLY A 236 11.40 5.32 21.87
CA GLY A 236 11.16 6.40 20.91
C GLY A 236 10.61 7.66 21.60
N SER A 237 10.69 8.79 20.90
CA SER A 237 10.17 10.08 21.38
C SER A 237 9.32 10.75 20.29
N PHE A 238 8.19 11.34 20.69
CA PHE A 238 7.38 12.16 19.78
C PHE A 238 8.09 13.45 19.35
N GLU A 239 9.19 13.83 20.00
CA GLU A 239 10.03 14.96 19.58
C GLU A 239 10.85 14.66 18.31
N ASN A 240 11.02 13.37 17.97
CA ASN A 240 11.90 12.93 16.88
C ASN A 240 11.14 12.33 15.69
N VAL A 241 9.81 12.33 15.73
CA VAL A 241 8.95 11.85 14.63
C VAL A 241 7.95 12.94 14.24
N ASP A 242 7.40 12.85 13.05
CA ASP A 242 6.25 13.69 12.69
C ASP A 242 5.03 13.31 13.53
N ASP A 243 4.12 14.27 13.70
CA ASP A 243 2.82 14.02 14.32
C ASP A 243 2.07 12.88 13.62
N VAL A 244 1.76 11.85 14.40
CA VAL A 244 1.18 10.60 13.90
C VAL A 244 -0.28 10.76 13.48
N ASP A 245 -0.94 11.85 13.87
CA ASP A 245 -2.32 12.18 13.48
C ASP A 245 -2.36 13.01 12.17
N GLY A 246 -1.19 13.38 11.63
CA GLY A 246 -1.06 14.06 10.35
C GLY A 246 -1.09 15.59 10.44
N ASP A 247 -0.95 16.16 11.63
CA ASP A 247 -0.89 17.62 11.79
C ASP A 247 0.42 18.19 11.23
N LEU A 248 0.36 18.76 10.02
CA LEU A 248 1.51 19.35 9.34
C LEU A 248 2.16 20.51 10.10
N THR A 249 1.49 21.08 11.11
CA THR A 249 2.10 22.10 11.96
C THR A 249 3.14 21.54 12.94
N LYS A 250 3.09 20.23 13.18
CA LYS A 250 3.90 19.47 14.15
C LYS A 250 4.83 18.46 13.47
N THR A 251 5.32 18.78 12.28
CA THR A 251 6.42 18.03 11.65
C THR A 251 7.72 18.20 12.44
N VAL A 252 8.55 17.15 12.52
CA VAL A 252 9.84 17.20 13.22
C VAL A 252 10.80 18.17 12.53
N ILE A 253 10.76 18.22 11.20
CA ILE A 253 11.35 19.32 10.42
C ILE A 253 10.38 20.49 10.51
N LYS A 254 10.81 21.56 11.18
CA LYS A 254 9.95 22.74 11.39
C LYS A 254 9.59 23.41 10.05
N ALA A 255 8.60 24.30 10.08
CA ALA A 255 8.24 25.11 8.93
C ALA A 255 9.48 25.77 8.32
N ILE A 256 9.67 25.62 7.01
CA ILE A 256 10.83 26.20 6.33
C ILE A 256 10.63 27.72 6.30
N SER A 257 11.53 28.48 6.91
CA SER A 257 11.48 29.94 6.95
C SER A 257 11.73 30.54 5.56
N ALA A 258 11.13 31.70 5.32
CA ALA A 258 11.48 32.54 4.16
C ALA A 258 12.89 33.15 4.28
N THR A 259 13.46 33.19 5.50
CA THR A 259 14.83 33.63 5.76
C THR A 259 15.75 32.43 5.77
N ASP A 260 16.62 32.31 4.76
CA ASP A 260 17.53 31.16 4.62
C ASP A 260 18.37 30.90 5.88
N ALA A 261 18.88 31.97 6.50
CA ALA A 261 19.72 31.87 7.70
C ALA A 261 18.99 31.27 8.93
N GLU A 262 17.67 31.21 8.93
CA GLU A 262 16.87 30.61 10.01
C GLU A 262 16.64 29.10 9.82
N ASN A 263 16.86 28.59 8.60
CA ASN A 263 16.64 27.19 8.26
C ASN A 263 17.77 26.30 8.79
N LYS A 264 17.44 25.49 9.81
CA LYS A 264 18.35 24.61 10.53
C LYS A 264 18.72 23.36 9.74
N VAL A 265 19.85 22.77 10.11
CA VAL A 265 20.26 21.43 9.67
C VAL A 265 19.58 20.39 10.57
N TYR A 266 19.12 19.30 9.96
CA TYR A 266 18.58 18.13 10.65
C TYR A 266 19.46 16.90 10.39
N ILE A 267 19.61 16.05 11.40
CA ILE A 267 20.09 14.68 11.25
C ILE A 267 18.89 13.77 11.07
N ILE A 268 18.92 12.89 10.07
CA ILE A 268 17.83 11.98 9.74
C ILE A 268 18.34 10.54 9.77
N ASN A 269 17.65 9.71 10.54
CA ASN A 269 17.73 8.26 10.46
C ASN A 269 16.55 7.76 9.60
N PRO A 270 16.78 7.15 8.42
CA PRO A 270 15.70 6.64 7.56
C PRO A 270 14.83 5.53 8.19
N GLY A 271 15.25 4.98 9.33
CA GLY A 271 14.50 3.92 10.02
C GLY A 271 14.70 2.54 9.40
N THR A 272 14.26 1.51 10.12
CA THR A 272 14.47 0.09 9.78
C THR A 272 13.21 -0.76 9.94
N SER A 273 12.05 -0.15 10.18
CA SER A 273 10.80 -0.87 10.44
C SER A 273 10.28 -1.53 9.17
N GLY A 274 10.49 -2.83 9.04
CA GLY A 274 10.14 -3.60 7.84
C GLY A 274 10.94 -3.18 6.60
N ALA A 275 12.13 -2.60 6.78
CA ALA A 275 13.02 -2.10 5.73
C ALA A 275 14.49 -2.37 6.09
N ALA A 276 15.36 -2.41 5.08
CA ALA A 276 16.80 -2.57 5.29
C ALA A 276 17.43 -1.35 5.98
N SER A 277 18.49 -1.57 6.74
CA SER A 277 19.27 -0.48 7.35
C SER A 277 19.94 0.39 6.29
N ARG A 278 19.89 1.71 6.48
CA ARG A 278 20.42 2.73 5.57
C ARG A 278 21.27 3.74 6.35
N PRO A 279 22.25 4.39 5.71
CA PRO A 279 23.08 5.40 6.36
C PRO A 279 22.23 6.60 6.83
N TRP A 280 22.72 7.29 7.84
CA TRP A 280 22.11 8.54 8.31
C TRP A 280 22.52 9.71 7.41
N TYR A 281 21.64 10.70 7.33
CA TYR A 281 21.82 11.87 6.49
C TYR A 281 21.79 13.16 7.32
N LYS A 282 22.56 14.14 6.89
CA LYS A 282 22.41 15.54 7.28
C LYS A 282 21.64 16.24 6.18
N VAL A 283 20.62 17.02 6.53
CA VAL A 283 19.81 17.77 5.56
C VAL A 283 19.61 19.21 5.98
N ARG A 284 19.54 20.11 5.01
CA ARG A 284 19.03 21.47 5.17
C ARG A 284 18.07 21.77 4.05
N ILE A 285 16.97 22.43 4.37
CA ILE A 285 15.91 22.76 3.41
C ILE A 285 15.69 24.26 3.46
N ILE A 286 15.66 24.89 2.28
CA ILE A 286 15.39 26.32 2.11
C ILE A 286 14.28 26.51 1.08
N ARG A 287 13.64 27.68 1.07
CA ARG A 287 12.64 28.01 0.05
C ARG A 287 13.34 28.43 -1.25
N LYS A 288 12.73 28.08 -2.39
CA LYS A 288 13.15 28.54 -3.71
C LYS A 288 11.93 28.94 -4.52
N GLY A 289 11.66 30.24 -4.60
CA GLY A 289 10.42 30.75 -5.18
C GLY A 289 9.20 30.18 -4.44
N THR A 290 8.35 29.46 -5.15
CA THR A 290 7.19 28.75 -4.58
C THR A 290 7.51 27.33 -4.09
N GLY A 291 8.70 26.82 -4.40
CA GLY A 291 9.16 25.47 -4.06
C GLY A 291 10.27 25.44 -3.02
N TYR A 292 11.04 24.35 -3.02
CA TYR A 292 12.08 24.07 -2.04
C TYR A 292 13.42 23.82 -2.73
N THR A 293 14.50 24.02 -1.98
CA THR A 293 15.80 23.43 -2.28
C THR A 293 16.21 22.56 -1.10
N LEU A 294 16.48 21.28 -1.37
CA LEU A 294 17.04 20.32 -0.44
C LEU A 294 18.56 20.26 -0.63
N GLN A 295 19.30 20.49 0.44
CA GLN A 295 20.72 20.21 0.56
C GLN A 295 20.89 18.98 1.45
N TYR A 296 21.64 17.97 1.01
CA TYR A 296 21.75 16.72 1.76
C TYR A 296 23.03 15.95 1.47
N ALA A 297 23.51 15.23 2.48
CA ALA A 297 24.70 14.39 2.40
C ALA A 297 24.65 13.30 3.49
N GLN A 298 25.44 12.24 3.33
CA GLN A 298 25.70 11.36 4.47
C GLN A 298 26.54 12.09 5.52
N ILE A 299 26.46 11.64 6.79
CA ILE A 299 27.06 12.37 7.93
C ILE A 299 28.55 12.70 7.74
N ALA A 300 29.34 11.76 7.25
CA ALA A 300 30.79 11.90 7.10
C ALA A 300 31.24 12.59 5.79
N GLU A 301 30.32 12.87 4.87
CA GLU A 301 30.66 13.52 3.61
C GLU A 301 30.98 15.01 3.81
N THR A 302 32.00 15.48 3.11
CA THR A 302 32.48 16.88 3.15
C THR A 302 31.82 17.75 2.08
N THR A 303 31.22 17.14 1.07
CA THR A 303 30.38 17.79 0.06
C THR A 303 28.93 17.33 0.21
N PHE A 304 28.00 18.08 -0.38
CA PHE A 304 26.58 17.74 -0.34
C PHE A 304 25.91 17.91 -1.69
N LYS A 305 24.85 17.14 -1.89
CA LYS A 305 23.97 17.24 -3.05
C LYS A 305 22.95 18.35 -2.84
N THR A 306 22.51 18.96 -3.93
CA THR A 306 21.42 19.93 -3.95
C THR A 306 20.37 19.47 -4.93
N LEU A 307 19.10 19.55 -4.55
CA LEU A 307 17.95 19.21 -5.37
C LEU A 307 16.89 20.30 -5.22
N ASP A 308 16.40 20.83 -6.34
CA ASP A 308 15.26 21.74 -6.34
C ASP A 308 13.97 20.95 -6.52
N ILE A 309 12.95 21.30 -5.74
CA ILE A 309 11.65 20.65 -5.72
C ILE A 309 10.59 21.70 -6.00
N SER A 310 9.94 21.59 -7.16
CA SER A 310 8.78 22.41 -7.50
C SER A 310 7.53 21.87 -6.85
N LYS A 311 6.60 22.77 -6.49
CA LYS A 311 5.28 22.34 -6.02
C LYS A 311 4.39 21.93 -7.19
N ASP A 312 3.60 20.87 -7.00
CA ASP A 312 2.58 20.39 -7.92
C ASP A 312 1.21 20.39 -7.24
N ALA A 313 0.28 21.21 -7.75
CA ALA A 313 -1.05 21.36 -7.18
C ALA A 313 -1.89 20.07 -7.21
N ASN A 314 -1.53 19.09 -8.05
CA ASN A 314 -2.23 17.80 -8.17
C ASN A 314 -1.81 16.78 -7.10
N LEU A 315 -0.72 17.02 -6.37
CA LEU A 315 -0.18 16.12 -5.36
C LEU A 315 -0.41 16.69 -3.94
N ASN A 316 -0.40 15.85 -2.90
CA ASN A 316 -0.24 16.34 -1.54
C ASN A 316 1.24 16.64 -1.25
N PHE A 317 2.13 15.76 -1.71
CA PHE A 317 3.58 15.85 -1.51
C PHE A 317 4.37 15.48 -2.76
N SER A 318 5.48 16.18 -2.96
CA SER A 318 6.54 15.79 -3.90
C SER A 318 7.58 15.00 -3.11
N TYR A 319 7.83 13.75 -3.48
CA TYR A 319 8.67 12.84 -2.69
C TYR A 319 10.10 12.79 -3.18
N VAL A 320 11.04 12.65 -2.25
CA VAL A 320 12.47 12.51 -2.51
C VAL A 320 13.02 11.29 -1.80
N SER A 321 13.82 10.52 -2.53
CA SER A 321 14.79 9.56 -2.02
C SER A 321 16.18 10.19 -1.97
N PHE A 322 16.92 10.01 -0.88
CA PHE A 322 18.31 10.46 -0.82
C PHE A 322 19.21 9.73 -1.84
N GLU A 323 18.82 8.55 -2.30
CA GLU A 323 19.58 7.78 -3.28
C GLU A 323 19.18 8.14 -4.71
N LYS A 324 17.87 8.27 -4.97
CA LYS A 324 17.32 8.41 -6.34
C LYS A 324 16.91 9.83 -6.72
N GLY A 325 16.80 10.76 -5.78
CA GLY A 325 16.22 12.09 -6.02
C GLY A 325 14.69 12.05 -6.01
N LEU A 326 14.04 12.84 -6.86
CA LEU A 326 12.57 12.84 -6.98
C LEU A 326 12.05 11.44 -7.34
N THR A 327 11.00 11.00 -6.65
CA THR A 327 10.38 9.69 -6.86
C THR A 327 8.86 9.80 -6.76
N GLU A 328 8.16 8.96 -7.50
CA GLU A 328 6.71 8.86 -7.41
C GLU A 328 6.31 7.95 -6.24
N VAL A 329 5.37 8.41 -5.42
CA VAL A 329 4.84 7.64 -4.27
C VAL A 329 3.33 7.64 -4.32
N GLU A 330 2.67 8.60 -3.68
CA GLU A 330 1.22 8.71 -3.75
C GLU A 330 0.75 9.00 -5.19
N PRO A 331 -0.44 8.51 -5.59
CA PRO A 331 -1.12 8.99 -6.80
C PRO A 331 -1.47 10.48 -6.69
N ALA A 332 -2.02 11.07 -7.77
CA ALA A 332 -2.62 12.39 -7.68
C ALA A 332 -3.64 12.41 -6.54
N LYS A 333 -3.70 13.52 -5.77
CA LYS A 333 -4.45 13.58 -4.51
C LYS A 333 -5.96 13.41 -4.69
N ALA A 334 -6.47 13.55 -5.91
CA ALA A 334 -7.87 13.27 -6.24
C ALA A 334 -8.14 11.78 -6.54
N ASN A 335 -7.09 10.96 -6.66
CA ASN A 335 -7.14 9.61 -7.22
C ASN A 335 -6.69 8.56 -6.19
N TRP A 336 -6.98 8.83 -4.91
CA TRP A 336 -6.90 7.84 -3.84
C TRP A 336 -7.67 8.30 -2.59
N ASP A 337 -8.31 7.35 -1.94
CA ASP A 337 -9.18 7.56 -0.79
C ASP A 337 -8.54 7.06 0.50
N ILE A 338 -7.94 5.86 0.44
CA ILE A 338 -7.26 5.23 1.58
C ILE A 338 -5.85 4.76 1.22
N GLU A 339 -4.98 4.72 2.22
CA GLU A 339 -3.67 4.07 2.17
C GLU A 339 -3.63 2.95 3.21
N TRP A 340 -3.39 1.71 2.79
CA TRP A 340 -3.02 0.61 3.69
C TRP A 340 -1.51 0.44 3.72
N THR A 341 -0.90 0.40 4.91
CA THR A 341 0.55 0.35 5.06
C THR A 341 1.00 -0.14 6.44
N LEU A 342 2.31 -0.18 6.68
CA LEU A 342 2.88 -0.14 8.03
C LEU A 342 3.29 1.30 8.34
N ALA A 343 2.89 1.81 9.50
CA ALA A 343 3.14 3.20 9.89
C ALA A 343 3.55 3.39 11.34
N THR A 344 4.26 4.48 11.64
CA THR A 344 4.40 5.02 12.99
C THR A 344 3.05 5.53 13.50
N TYR A 345 2.63 5.07 14.67
CA TYR A 345 1.41 5.50 15.35
C TYR A 345 1.66 5.73 16.85
N LYS A 346 0.64 6.24 17.55
CA LYS A 346 0.63 6.46 18.99
C LYS A 346 0.24 5.18 19.73
N ALA A 347 1.24 4.46 20.27
CA ALA A 347 1.00 3.32 21.12
C ALA A 347 0.73 3.76 22.57
N THR A 348 -0.40 3.36 23.13
CA THR A 348 -0.73 3.58 24.54
C THR A 348 0.04 2.57 25.41
N LEU A 349 0.90 3.06 26.31
CA LEU A 349 1.60 2.23 27.30
C LEU A 349 0.83 2.15 28.62
N SER A 350 0.14 3.22 28.98
CA SER A 350 -0.70 3.32 30.17
C SER A 350 -1.81 4.35 29.95
N ALA A 351 -2.69 4.54 30.93
CA ALA A 351 -3.73 5.56 30.87
C ALA A 351 -3.21 7.00 30.64
N THR A 352 -1.93 7.27 30.96
CA THR A 352 -1.33 8.61 30.88
C THR A 352 -0.08 8.69 30.01
N ALA A 353 0.41 7.55 29.49
CA ALA A 353 1.65 7.49 28.73
C ALA A 353 1.43 6.86 27.35
N SER A 354 2.04 7.46 26.34
CA SER A 354 2.10 6.92 24.98
C SER A 354 3.50 7.09 24.42
N VAL A 355 3.86 6.24 23.48
CA VAL A 355 5.13 6.32 22.74
C VAL A 355 4.86 6.17 21.24
N PRO A 356 5.70 6.74 20.37
CA PRO A 356 5.65 6.40 18.96
C PRO A 356 6.09 4.93 18.81
N TYR A 357 5.40 4.20 17.95
CA TYR A 357 5.70 2.80 17.65
C TYR A 357 5.29 2.50 16.21
N THR A 358 5.95 1.56 15.53
CA THR A 358 5.54 1.14 14.20
C THR A 358 4.54 0.00 14.25
N TYR A 359 3.53 0.05 13.37
CA TYR A 359 2.41 -0.87 13.41
C TYR A 359 2.00 -1.30 12.01
N ALA A 360 1.87 -2.61 11.86
CA ALA A 360 1.47 -3.25 10.63
C ALA A 360 -0.03 -3.06 10.36
N ASP A 361 -0.39 -3.12 9.09
CA ASP A 361 -1.76 -3.16 8.60
C ASP A 361 -2.60 -1.94 9.01
N TYR A 362 -1.97 -0.77 9.06
CA TYR A 362 -2.60 0.51 9.40
C TYR A 362 -3.27 1.12 8.17
N VAL A 363 -4.41 1.78 8.36
CA VAL A 363 -5.17 2.40 7.26
C VAL A 363 -5.36 3.89 7.51
N PHE A 364 -4.84 4.71 6.60
CA PHE A 364 -5.07 6.15 6.57
C PHE A 364 -6.15 6.51 5.55
N ILE A 365 -6.83 7.63 5.77
CA ILE A 365 -7.63 8.31 4.74
C ILE A 365 -6.87 9.51 4.17
N ASN A 366 -7.14 9.87 2.92
CA ASN A 366 -6.58 11.04 2.25
C ASN A 366 -7.20 12.37 2.73
N HIS A 367 -7.06 12.63 4.03
CA HIS A 367 -7.65 13.79 4.72
C HIS A 367 -7.19 15.13 4.13
N LEU A 368 -5.98 15.21 3.55
CA LEU A 368 -5.47 16.42 2.91
C LEU A 368 -6.19 16.77 1.60
N ALA A 369 -6.74 15.77 0.90
CA ALA A 369 -7.59 15.97 -0.27
C ALA A 369 -9.08 16.14 0.10
N GLY A 370 -9.42 16.10 1.39
CA GLY A 370 -10.80 16.27 1.86
C GLY A 370 -11.60 14.98 1.98
N VAL A 371 -10.97 13.81 1.87
CA VAL A 371 -11.64 12.53 2.14
C VAL A 371 -12.06 12.46 3.60
N GLU A 372 -13.30 12.05 3.82
CA GLU A 372 -13.87 11.85 5.15
C GLU A 372 -14.27 10.39 5.32
N ALA A 373 -14.31 9.91 6.56
CA ALA A 373 -14.80 8.56 6.83
C ALA A 373 -15.64 8.48 8.11
N ALA A 374 -16.35 7.38 8.29
CA ALA A 374 -17.04 7.02 9.53
C ALA A 374 -16.86 5.53 9.82
N GLU A 375 -16.72 5.16 11.10
CA GLU A 375 -16.90 3.78 11.55
C GLU A 375 -18.38 3.56 11.88
N VAL A 376 -18.95 2.45 11.38
CA VAL A 376 -20.35 2.08 11.60
C VAL A 376 -20.41 0.67 12.17
N LEU A 377 -21.04 0.53 13.34
CA LEU A 377 -21.25 -0.77 13.96
C LEU A 377 -22.42 -1.51 13.28
N THR A 378 -22.27 -2.82 13.08
CA THR A 378 -23.31 -3.65 12.48
C THR A 378 -24.56 -3.77 13.36
N SER A 379 -24.43 -3.52 14.66
CA SER A 379 -25.55 -3.39 15.60
C SER A 379 -26.42 -2.14 15.36
N THR A 380 -25.89 -1.11 14.70
CA THR A 380 -26.67 0.07 14.29
C THR A 380 -27.37 -0.18 12.96
N VAL A 381 -26.64 -0.74 11.99
CA VAL A 381 -27.17 -1.13 10.68
C VAL A 381 -26.22 -2.16 10.05
N ALA A 382 -26.74 -3.23 9.49
CA ALA A 382 -25.90 -4.24 8.82
C ALA A 382 -25.26 -3.66 7.54
N TYR A 383 -24.07 -4.14 7.17
CA TYR A 383 -23.35 -3.67 5.97
C TYR A 383 -24.24 -3.70 4.72
N ASP A 384 -24.94 -4.81 4.46
CA ASP A 384 -25.79 -4.96 3.28
C ASP A 384 -26.99 -4.01 3.28
N ALA A 385 -27.52 -3.70 4.47
CA ALA A 385 -28.66 -2.81 4.67
C ALA A 385 -28.29 -1.31 4.64
N TYR A 386 -27.01 -0.96 4.80
CA TYR A 386 -26.57 0.44 4.72
C TYR A 386 -26.78 1.00 3.31
N ALA A 387 -27.58 2.06 3.20
CA ALA A 387 -28.05 2.68 1.97
C ALA A 387 -27.97 4.22 2.04
N GLU A 388 -28.33 4.91 0.95
CA GLU A 388 -28.23 6.37 0.83
C GLU A 388 -28.95 7.12 1.95
N SER A 389 -30.09 6.62 2.44
CA SER A 389 -30.84 7.22 3.55
C SER A 389 -30.03 7.28 4.86
N ASN A 390 -29.02 6.43 5.04
CA ASN A 390 -28.15 6.45 6.23
C ASN A 390 -27.08 7.54 6.16
N VAL A 391 -26.75 8.05 4.97
CA VAL A 391 -25.65 9.00 4.76
C VAL A 391 -25.89 10.30 5.52
N ALA A 392 -27.13 10.79 5.56
CA ALA A 392 -27.47 12.04 6.22
C ALA A 392 -27.20 12.05 7.73
N THR A 393 -27.23 10.89 8.39
CA THR A 393 -26.97 10.74 9.83
C THR A 393 -25.59 10.13 10.12
N THR A 394 -24.76 9.92 9.10
CA THR A 394 -23.44 9.31 9.27
C THR A 394 -22.43 10.34 9.78
N PRO A 395 -21.74 10.06 10.91
CA PRO A 395 -20.85 11.01 11.54
C PRO A 395 -19.46 11.02 10.87
N PHE A 396 -19.40 11.57 9.66
CA PHE A 396 -18.14 11.71 8.92
C PHE A 396 -17.11 12.55 9.69
N LYS A 397 -15.86 12.09 9.68
CA LYS A 397 -14.72 12.76 10.29
C LYS A 397 -13.56 12.83 9.30
N LYS A 398 -12.69 13.83 9.54
CA LYS A 398 -11.48 14.11 8.76
C LYS A 398 -10.21 13.56 9.42
N ASP A 399 -10.35 12.83 10.52
CA ASP A 399 -9.20 12.25 11.22
C ASP A 399 -8.47 11.28 10.28
N ARG A 400 -7.19 11.56 9.97
CA ARG A 400 -6.35 10.71 9.12
C ARG A 400 -6.39 9.24 9.52
N ASN A 401 -6.43 9.00 10.84
CA ASN A 401 -6.33 7.71 11.50
C ASN A 401 -7.68 7.06 11.82
N LEU A 402 -8.78 7.57 11.28
CA LEU A 402 -10.12 7.12 11.66
C LEU A 402 -10.29 5.59 11.57
N ILE A 403 -9.84 4.99 10.46
CA ILE A 403 -9.82 3.54 10.29
C ILE A 403 -8.67 2.96 11.10
N GLY A 404 -7.45 3.45 10.84
CA GLY A 404 -6.25 3.13 11.60
C GLY A 404 -6.05 1.62 11.74
N SER A 405 -5.93 1.16 12.97
CA SER A 405 -5.85 -0.28 13.31
C SER A 405 -7.18 -0.90 13.74
N ASN A 406 -8.26 -0.10 13.84
CA ASN A 406 -9.51 -0.51 14.46
C ASN A 406 -10.28 -1.57 13.67
N TRP A 407 -9.96 -1.74 12.38
CA TRP A 407 -10.61 -2.72 11.51
C TRP A 407 -10.23 -4.17 11.84
N ARG A 408 -9.20 -4.40 12.67
CA ARG A 408 -8.69 -5.74 12.98
C ARG A 408 -8.34 -5.94 14.46
N THR A 409 -8.10 -7.19 14.83
CA THR A 409 -7.40 -7.61 16.05
C THR A 409 -5.98 -8.05 15.71
N SER A 410 -5.03 -7.78 16.62
CA SER A 410 -3.73 -8.46 16.60
C SER A 410 -3.80 -9.74 17.42
N ALA A 411 -2.94 -10.71 17.10
CA ALA A 411 -2.74 -11.87 17.96
C ALA A 411 -2.32 -11.40 19.37
N GLY A 412 -3.14 -11.68 20.37
CA GLY A 412 -2.92 -11.23 21.75
C GLY A 412 -2.30 -12.33 22.63
N PRO A 413 -1.67 -11.98 23.77
CA PRO A 413 -1.13 -12.96 24.73
C PRO A 413 -2.17 -13.97 25.25
N ASN A 414 -3.45 -13.60 25.19
CA ASN A 414 -4.58 -14.39 25.71
C ASN A 414 -5.19 -15.34 24.65
N GLY A 415 -4.47 -15.64 23.56
CA GLY A 415 -4.95 -16.56 22.53
C GLY A 415 -6.04 -16.01 21.62
N VAL A 416 -6.31 -14.70 21.66
CA VAL A 416 -7.18 -14.04 20.67
C VAL A 416 -6.49 -14.11 19.32
N PRO A 417 -7.07 -14.81 18.32
CA PRO A 417 -6.48 -14.88 17.00
C PRO A 417 -6.49 -13.50 16.34
N ALA A 418 -5.47 -13.24 15.51
CA ALA A 418 -5.51 -12.15 14.57
C ALA A 418 -6.70 -12.34 13.61
N GLY A 419 -7.46 -11.28 13.33
CA GLY A 419 -8.57 -11.35 12.40
C GLY A 419 -9.22 -10.01 12.13
N VAL A 420 -9.98 -9.92 11.06
CA VAL A 420 -10.88 -8.78 10.80
C VAL A 420 -11.95 -8.69 11.89
N ARG A 421 -12.25 -7.47 12.33
CA ARG A 421 -13.41 -7.22 13.19
C ARG A 421 -14.68 -7.16 12.35
N THR A 422 -15.61 -8.08 12.59
CA THR A 422 -16.87 -8.22 11.83
C THR A 422 -18.05 -7.46 12.46
N ASP A 423 -17.84 -6.83 13.62
CA ASP A 423 -18.83 -6.00 14.32
C ASP A 423 -18.97 -4.59 13.71
N ARG A 424 -18.17 -4.26 12.70
CA ARG A 424 -18.07 -2.94 12.10
C ARG A 424 -17.76 -2.97 10.61
N PHE A 425 -18.06 -1.85 9.96
CA PHE A 425 -17.58 -1.50 8.65
C PHE A 425 -17.32 0.01 8.61
N TYR A 426 -16.81 0.50 7.48
CA TYR A 426 -16.48 1.90 7.30
C TYR A 426 -17.29 2.51 6.18
N VAL A 427 -17.54 3.81 6.26
CA VAL A 427 -18.16 4.59 5.19
C VAL A 427 -17.18 5.68 4.81
N ILE A 428 -16.81 5.76 3.54
CA ILE A 428 -15.83 6.68 3.00
C ILE A 428 -16.56 7.66 2.09
N LYS A 429 -16.34 8.95 2.30
CA LYS A 429 -16.74 10.01 1.37
C LYS A 429 -15.48 10.49 0.68
N ASP A 430 -15.38 10.21 -0.61
CA ASP A 430 -14.21 10.60 -1.41
C ASP A 430 -14.15 12.12 -1.60
N ALA A 431 -13.05 12.60 -2.19
CA ALA A 431 -12.82 14.02 -2.44
C ALA A 431 -13.82 14.63 -3.45
N ALA A 432 -14.46 13.80 -4.29
CA ALA A 432 -15.49 14.21 -5.23
C ALA A 432 -16.90 14.25 -4.60
N GLY A 433 -17.07 13.71 -3.40
CA GLY A 433 -18.33 13.65 -2.67
C GLY A 433 -19.12 12.35 -2.86
N ASN A 434 -18.61 11.37 -3.59
CA ASN A 434 -19.24 10.04 -3.64
C ASN A 434 -19.06 9.36 -2.28
N VAL A 435 -20.04 8.54 -1.91
CA VAL A 435 -20.03 7.79 -0.65
C VAL A 435 -19.97 6.30 -0.95
N TYR A 436 -18.95 5.65 -0.40
CA TYR A 436 -18.72 4.22 -0.47
C TYR A 436 -18.85 3.60 0.92
N LYS A 437 -19.41 2.40 1.03
CA LYS A 437 -19.25 1.56 2.22
C LYS A 437 -18.13 0.55 1.97
N LEU A 438 -17.28 0.32 2.95
CA LEU A 438 -16.07 -0.50 2.92
C LEU A 438 -16.09 -1.49 4.08
N LYS A 439 -15.88 -2.78 3.83
CA LYS A 439 -15.57 -3.79 4.85
C LYS A 439 -14.29 -4.52 4.48
N PHE A 440 -13.53 -4.91 5.49
CA PHE A 440 -12.44 -5.87 5.34
C PHE A 440 -13.04 -7.27 5.40
N LEU A 441 -12.48 -8.22 4.64
CA LEU A 441 -13.00 -9.58 4.55
C LEU A 441 -12.12 -10.54 5.36
N ASN A 442 -10.82 -10.48 5.12
CA ASN A 442 -9.80 -11.26 5.82
C ASN A 442 -8.41 -10.68 5.53
N TYR A 443 -7.41 -11.03 6.34
CA TYR A 443 -6.03 -10.59 6.10
C TYR A 443 -4.95 -11.55 6.64
N THR A 444 -5.32 -12.66 7.27
CA THR A 444 -4.38 -13.63 7.86
C THR A 444 -4.90 -15.05 7.71
N ALA A 445 -4.03 -16.05 7.88
CA ALA A 445 -4.46 -17.44 7.79
C ALA A 445 -5.61 -17.79 8.77
N SER A 446 -5.68 -17.13 9.93
CA SER A 446 -6.73 -17.36 10.94
C SER A 446 -8.12 -16.90 10.53
N ASP A 447 -8.24 -15.99 9.56
CA ASP A 447 -9.53 -15.57 8.97
C ASP A 447 -9.63 -15.94 7.49
N GLY A 448 -8.79 -16.86 7.00
CA GLY A 448 -8.78 -17.34 5.62
C GLY A 448 -8.12 -16.39 4.62
N GLY A 449 -7.42 -15.36 5.09
CA GLY A 449 -6.65 -14.42 4.27
C GLY A 449 -5.15 -14.74 4.20
N LEU A 450 -4.40 -13.86 3.52
CA LEU A 450 -2.93 -13.92 3.41
C LEU A 450 -2.33 -12.63 3.96
N ARG A 451 -1.43 -12.75 4.96
CA ARG A 451 -0.81 -11.58 5.58
C ARG A 451 0.02 -10.80 4.58
N GLY A 452 -0.12 -9.47 4.61
CA GLY A 452 0.43 -8.59 3.58
C GLY A 452 -0.51 -8.35 2.41
N TYR A 453 -1.61 -9.11 2.31
CA TYR A 453 -2.60 -8.99 1.25
C TYR A 453 -4.05 -9.00 1.79
N PRO A 454 -4.48 -7.98 2.56
CA PRO A 454 -5.86 -7.87 3.01
C PRO A 454 -6.84 -7.87 1.84
N ASN A 455 -7.96 -8.57 2.00
CA ASN A 455 -9.08 -8.50 1.06
C ASN A 455 -10.13 -7.53 1.59
N ILE A 456 -10.60 -6.63 0.73
CA ILE A 456 -11.64 -5.65 1.02
C ILE A 456 -12.83 -5.81 0.07
N GLU A 457 -13.99 -5.36 0.52
CA GLU A 457 -15.19 -5.17 -0.30
C GLU A 457 -15.69 -3.76 -0.10
N TYR A 458 -15.94 -3.06 -1.21
CA TYR A 458 -16.56 -1.74 -1.19
C TYR A 458 -17.70 -1.65 -2.19
N LYS A 459 -18.65 -0.78 -1.88
CA LYS A 459 -19.83 -0.53 -2.70
C LYS A 459 -20.23 0.92 -2.67
N LEU A 460 -20.59 1.47 -3.83
CA LEU A 460 -21.17 2.80 -3.92
C LEU A 460 -22.50 2.81 -3.19
N VAL A 461 -22.67 3.79 -2.31
CA VAL A 461 -23.90 4.07 -1.58
C VAL A 461 -24.61 5.27 -2.20
N LYS A 462 -23.84 6.31 -2.56
CA LYS A 462 -24.35 7.55 -3.13
C LYS A 462 -23.33 8.14 -4.10
N LYS A 463 -23.77 8.53 -5.29
CA LYS A 463 -22.99 9.34 -6.23
C LYS A 463 -23.17 10.83 -5.90
N ALA A 464 -22.11 11.62 -6.02
CA ALA A 464 -22.10 13.07 -5.75
C ALA A 464 -23.13 13.84 -6.59
#